data_AF-A0A7W1R3R4-F1
#
_entry.id   AF-A0A7W1R3R4-F1
#
_cell.length_a   1.000
_cell.length_b   1.000
_cell.length_c   1.000
_cell.angle_alpha   90.00
_cell.angle_beta   90.00
_cell.angle_gamma   90.00
#
_symmetry.space_group_name_H-M   'P 1'
#
loop_
_entity.id
_entity.type
_entity.pdbx_description
1 polymer ?
#
loop_
_entity_poly.entity_id
_entity_poly.type
_entity_poly.pdbx_seq_one_letter_code
_entity_poly.pdbx_strand_id
1 'polypeptide(L)'
;DSRIAKEGIVVLDDDKSFFPIYNPAVNMRSDVYAADKEQYDKLFGAISELLTQKKILELNSGVELDGLPAEVVAKDFLEESGIL
;
A
#
# COMPACT_ATOMS: atom_id res chain seq x y z
N ASP A 1 11.00 2.73 -0.21
CA ASP A 1 11.92 3.88 -0.20
C ASP A 1 11.84 4.55 -1.56
N SER A 2 11.31 5.77 -1.62
CA SER A 2 11.15 6.52 -2.86
C SER A 2 12.48 6.86 -3.54
N ARG A 3 13.58 6.89 -2.79
CA ARG A 3 14.91 7.22 -3.31
C ARG A 3 15.44 6.16 -4.27
N ILE A 4 14.99 4.91 -4.13
CA ILE A 4 15.33 3.82 -5.06
C ILE A 4 14.92 4.21 -6.48
N ALA A 5 13.69 4.70 -6.65
CA ALA A 5 13.19 5.14 -7.94
C ALA A 5 13.87 6.43 -8.43
N LYS A 6 14.08 7.40 -7.53
CA LYS A 6 14.67 8.70 -7.87
C LYS A 6 16.13 8.60 -8.35
N GLU A 7 16.94 7.78 -7.69
CA GLU A 7 18.38 7.68 -7.93
C GLU A 7 18.73 6.60 -8.96
N GLY A 8 17.73 5.98 -9.61
CA GLY A 8 17.95 4.93 -10.61
C GLY A 8 18.60 3.67 -10.05
N ILE A 9 18.40 3.40 -8.75
CA ILE A 9 18.98 2.24 -8.08
C ILE A 9 18.15 1.00 -8.41
N VAL A 10 18.82 -0.08 -8.79
CA VAL A 10 18.17 -1.36 -9.11
C VAL A 10 18.08 -2.21 -7.84
N VAL A 11 16.87 -2.66 -7.50
CA VAL A 11 16.64 -3.66 -6.45
C VAL A 11 17.00 -5.03 -7.02
N LEU A 12 17.87 -5.76 -6.31
CA LEU A 12 18.23 -7.13 -6.68
C LEU A 12 17.18 -8.11 -6.16
N ASP A 13 16.92 -9.17 -6.93
CA ASP A 13 16.05 -10.25 -6.50
C ASP A 13 16.70 -11.06 -5.37
N ASP A 14 15.92 -11.36 -4.34
CA ASP A 14 16.28 -12.33 -3.31
C ASP A 14 15.94 -13.76 -3.80
N ASP A 15 16.74 -14.23 -4.75
CA ASP A 15 16.56 -15.49 -5.47
C ASP A 15 16.50 -16.74 -4.57
N LYS A 16 17.11 -16.66 -3.39
CA LYS A 16 17.16 -17.75 -2.40
C LYS A 16 16.21 -17.53 -1.22
N SER A 17 15.37 -16.51 -1.27
CA SER A 17 14.39 -16.21 -0.23
C SER A 17 15.02 -16.14 1.16
N PHE A 18 16.18 -15.49 1.25
CA PHE A 18 16.88 -15.30 2.52
C PHE A 18 16.05 -14.44 3.48
N PHE A 19 15.35 -13.44 2.94
CA PHE A 19 14.47 -12.57 3.70
C PHE A 19 13.02 -13.10 3.70
N PRO A 20 12.30 -12.96 4.82
CA PRO A 20 10.87 -13.26 4.84
C PRO A 20 10.09 -12.23 4.02
N ILE A 21 8.96 -12.67 3.46
CA ILE A 21 8.06 -11.80 2.69
C ILE A 21 7.30 -10.88 3.65
N TYR A 22 7.42 -9.57 3.45
CA TYR A 22 6.72 -8.54 4.20
C TYR A 22 5.58 -7.92 3.39
N ASN A 23 4.48 -8.67 3.25
CA ASN A 23 3.28 -8.13 2.60
C ASN A 23 2.47 -7.30 3.60
N PRO A 24 2.11 -6.04 3.27
CA PRO A 24 1.21 -5.26 4.09
C PRO A 24 -0.18 -5.92 4.10
N ALA A 25 -0.78 -5.99 5.28
CA ALA A 25 -2.13 -6.52 5.46
C ALA A 25 -2.82 -5.78 6.60
N VAL A 26 -4.14 -5.63 6.48
CA VAL A 26 -4.96 -5.05 7.53
C VAL A 26 -5.04 -6.04 8.69
N ASN A 27 -4.82 -5.53 9.91
CA ASN A 27 -5.03 -6.28 11.14
C ASN A 27 -6.18 -5.64 11.91
N MET A 28 -7.15 -6.45 12.33
CA MET A 28 -8.37 -6.00 12.99
C MET A 28 -8.75 -6.95 14.12
N ARG A 29 -9.31 -6.43 15.21
CA ARG A 29 -9.86 -7.26 16.28
C ARG A 29 -11.04 -8.09 15.77
N SER A 30 -11.14 -9.33 16.23
CA SER A 30 -12.13 -10.28 15.73
C SER A 30 -13.58 -9.86 15.98
N ASP A 31 -13.86 -9.18 17.10
CA ASP A 31 -15.20 -8.68 17.44
C ASP A 31 -15.64 -7.57 16.50
N VAL A 32 -14.74 -6.64 16.16
CA VAL A 32 -14.98 -5.58 15.18
C VAL A 32 -15.20 -6.20 13.81
N TYR A 33 -14.31 -7.09 13.37
CA TYR A 33 -14.42 -7.75 12.07
C TYR A 33 -15.72 -8.55 11.91
N ALA A 34 -16.12 -9.29 12.95
CA ALA A 34 -17.34 -10.09 12.92
C ALA A 34 -18.62 -9.24 12.85
N ALA A 35 -18.58 -7.98 13.30
CA ALA A 35 -19.74 -7.09 13.25
C ALA A 35 -20.15 -6.74 11.80
N ASP A 36 -19.20 -6.75 10.86
CA ASP A 36 -19.46 -6.33 9.47
C ASP A 36 -18.52 -6.97 8.45
N LYS A 37 -18.31 -8.28 8.58
CA LYS A 37 -17.30 -9.05 7.84
C LYS A 37 -17.35 -8.83 6.32
N GLU A 38 -18.54 -8.85 5.73
CA GLU A 38 -18.69 -8.72 4.26
C GLU A 38 -18.26 -7.33 3.78
N GLN A 39 -18.61 -6.26 4.51
CA GLN A 39 -18.20 -4.90 4.13
C GLN A 39 -16.69 -4.71 4.29
N TYR A 40 -16.10 -5.25 5.36
CA TYR A 40 -14.64 -5.20 5.54
C TYR A 40 -13.89 -5.99 4.47
N ASP A 41 -14.34 -7.20 4.15
CA ASP A 41 -13.73 -8.02 3.10
C ASP A 41 -13.78 -7.29 1.74
N LYS A 42 -14.93 -6.70 1.41
CA LYS A 42 -15.09 -5.93 0.17
C LYS A 42 -14.19 -4.70 0.13
N LEU A 43 -14.20 -3.88 1.19
CA LEU A 43 -13.44 -2.63 1.26
C LEU A 43 -11.93 -2.89 1.22
N PHE A 44 -11.42 -3.72 2.13
CA PHE A 44 -9.98 -3.96 2.24
C PHE A 44 -9.46 -4.90 1.14
N GLY A 45 -10.29 -5.77 0.58
CA GLY A 45 -9.97 -6.54 -0.61
C GLY A 45 -9.67 -5.64 -1.80
N ALA A 46 -10.57 -4.70 -2.11
CA ALA A 46 -10.39 -3.74 -3.21
C ALA A 46 -9.11 -2.90 -3.05
N ILE A 47 -8.81 -2.44 -1.83
CA ILE A 47 -7.59 -1.69 -1.54
C ILE A 47 -6.34 -2.59 -1.73
N SER A 48 -6.37 -3.81 -1.20
CA SER A 48 -5.20 -4.70 -1.20
C SER A 48 -4.79 -5.13 -2.61
N GLU A 49 -5.75 -5.32 -3.52
CA GLU A 49 -5.47 -5.66 -4.92
C GLU A 49 -4.70 -4.55 -5.66
N LEU A 50 -4.91 -3.29 -5.28
CA LEU A 50 -4.26 -2.14 -5.91
C LEU A 50 -2.88 -1.81 -5.32
N LEU A 51 -2.61 -2.22 -4.08
CA LEU A 51 -1.35 -1.97 -3.37
C LEU A 51 -0.19 -2.87 -3.82
N THR A 52 0.10 -2.84 -5.12
CA THR A 52 1.29 -3.45 -5.71
C THR A 52 2.58 -2.76 -5.23
N GLN A 53 3.74 -3.43 -5.33
CA GLN A 53 5.03 -2.82 -5.00
C GLN A 53 5.26 -1.49 -5.75
N LYS A 54 4.91 -1.44 -7.04
CA LYS A 54 5.00 -0.23 -7.85
C LYS A 54 4.11 0.89 -7.30
N LYS A 55 2.84 0.58 -6.98
CA LYS A 55 1.91 1.58 -6.46
C LYS A 55 2.34 2.08 -5.08
N ILE A 56 2.81 1.21 -4.19
CA ILE A 56 3.33 1.63 -2.88
C ILE A 56 4.55 2.55 -3.03
N LEU A 57 5.46 2.28 -3.97
CA LEU A 57 6.60 3.16 -4.25
C LEU A 57 6.15 4.54 -4.75
N GLU A 58 5.15 4.59 -5.64
CA GLU A 58 4.55 5.83 -6.15
C GLU A 58 3.93 6.65 -5.01
N LEU A 59 3.08 6.03 -4.18
CA LEU A 59 2.44 6.70 -3.04
C LEU A 59 3.47 7.24 -2.03
N ASN A 60 4.48 6.43 -1.70
CA ASN A 60 5.55 6.88 -0.82
C ASN A 60 6.37 8.03 -1.43
N SER A 61 6.52 8.07 -2.76
CA SER A 61 7.24 9.16 -3.44
C SER A 61 6.50 10.49 -3.33
N GLY A 62 5.16 10.49 -3.42
CA GLY A 62 4.36 11.70 -3.21
C GLY A 62 4.59 12.33 -1.83
N VAL A 63 4.82 11.49 -0.81
CA VAL A 63 5.12 11.98 0.54
C VAL A 63 6.60 12.39 0.68
N GLU A 64 7.52 11.49 0.35
CA GLU A 64 8.95 11.65 0.64
C GLU A 64 9.68 12.62 -0.31
N LEU A 65 9.26 12.67 -1.58
CA LEU A 65 9.93 13.46 -2.62
C LEU A 65 9.17 14.75 -2.93
N ASP A 66 7.84 14.65 -3.08
CA ASP A 66 7.00 15.80 -3.43
C ASP A 66 6.54 16.59 -2.19
N GLY A 67 6.75 16.04 -0.99
CA GLY A 67 6.44 16.71 0.28
C GLY A 67 4.94 16.85 0.56
N LEU A 68 4.10 16.05 -0.10
CA LEU A 68 2.66 16.09 0.11
C LEU A 68 2.29 15.46 1.47
N PRO A 69 1.27 15.98 2.16
CA PRO A 69 0.73 15.31 3.34
C PRO A 69 0.21 13.91 2.99
N ALA A 70 0.53 12.92 3.82
CA ALA A 70 0.10 11.53 3.60
C ALA A 70 -1.43 11.38 3.47
N GLU A 71 -2.19 12.22 4.17
CA GLU A 71 -3.66 12.26 4.06
C GLU A 71 -4.12 12.64 2.65
N VAL A 72 -3.45 13.62 2.02
CA VAL A 72 -3.77 14.06 0.66
C VAL A 72 -3.46 12.94 -0.33
N VAL A 73 -2.25 12.35 -0.24
CA VAL A 73 -1.84 11.24 -1.11
C VAL A 73 -2.78 10.04 -0.97
N ALA A 74 -3.18 9.68 0.26
CA ALA A 74 -4.10 8.58 0.50
C ALA A 74 -5.51 8.87 -0.05
N LYS A 75 -6.00 10.09 0.16
CA LYS A 75 -7.33 10.51 -0.32
C LYS A 75 -7.39 10.48 -1.85
N ASP A 76 -6.43 11.12 -2.51
CA ASP A 76 -6.37 11.19 -3.97
C ASP A 76 -6.29 9.77 -4.57
N PHE A 77 -5.47 8.88 -3.98
CA PHE A 77 -5.41 7.48 -4.38
C PHE A 77 -6.76 6.76 -4.30
N LEU A 78 -7.52 6.98 -3.23
CA LEU A 78 -8.82 6.32 -3.03
C LEU A 78 -9.90 6.89 -3.97
N GLU A 79 -9.90 8.20 -4.21
CA GLU A 79 -10.81 8.87 -5.16
C GLU A 79 -10.53 8.44 -6.61
N GLU A 80 -9.26 8.44 -7.03
CA GLU A 80 -8.87 7.99 -8.38
C GLU A 80 -9.16 6.51 -8.62
N SER A 81 -9.12 5.71 -7.55
CA SER A 81 -9.43 4.28 -7.60
C SER A 81 -10.94 3.98 -7.52
N GLY A 82 -11.79 5.01 -7.34
CA GLY A 82 -13.23 4.87 -7.19
C GLY A 82 -13.66 4.12 -5.92
N ILE A 83 -12.82 4.12 -4.89
CA ILE A 83 -13.10 3.48 -3.59
C ILE A 83 -13.78 4.49 -2.65
N LEU A 84 -13.38 5.76 -2.73
CA LEU A 84 -13.99 6.88 -2.03
C LEU A 84 -15.01 7.62 -2.92
#